data_AF-A0A357D372-F1
#
_entry.id   AF-A0A357D372-F1
#
_cell.length_a   1.000
_cell.length_b   1.000
_cell.length_c   1.000
_cell.angle_alpha   90.00
_cell.angle_beta   90.00
_cell.angle_gamma   90.00
#
_symmetry.space_group_name_H-M   'P 1'
#
loop_
_entity.id
_entity.type
_entity.pdbx_description
1 polymer ?
#
loop_
_entity_poly.entity_id
_entity_poly.type
_entity_poly.pdbx_seq_one_letter_code
_entity_poly.pdbx_strand_id
1 'polypeptide(L)' 'MIISYKKLWKLLIDRDMKKKDLQKLAGISSASITKLGKNENVNTDILQKICSALECDISDIMEMVPDKQGS' A
#
# COMPACT_ATOMS: atom_id res chain seq x y z
N MET A 1 11.79 11.35 -7.32
CA MET A 1 10.42 10.94 -6.97
C MET A 1 10.52 9.55 -6.36
N ILE A 2 9.82 9.30 -5.25
CA ILE A 2 9.76 8.00 -4.58
C ILE A 2 8.31 7.57 -4.43
N ILE A 3 8.08 6.26 -4.29
CA ILE A 3 6.75 5.73 -4.01
C ILE A 3 6.33 6.12 -2.58
N SER A 4 5.05 6.41 -2.40
CA SER A 4 4.42 6.59 -1.09
C SER A 4 3.15 5.74 -1.05
N TYR A 5 3.04 4.86 -0.06
CA TYR A 5 1.81 4.11 0.24
C TYR A 5 1.00 4.74 1.39
N LYS A 6 1.21 6.04 1.67
CA LYS A 6 0.44 6.73 2.72
C LYS A 6 -1.06 6.71 2.44
N LYS A 7 -1.46 6.82 1.18
CA LYS A 7 -2.87 6.75 0.78
C LYS A 7 -3.50 5.40 1.15
N LEU A 8 -2.79 4.28 0.91
CA LEU A 8 -3.23 2.96 1.35
C LEU A 8 -3.51 2.92 2.86
N TRP A 9 -2.60 3.45 3.68
CA TRP A 9 -2.77 3.43 5.14
C TRP A 9 -3.92 4.31 5.61
N LYS A 10 -4.12 5.46 4.97
CA LYS A 10 -5.30 6.29 5.22
C LYS A 10 -6.59 5.56 4.86
N LEU A 11 -6.63 4.92 3.68
CA LEU A 11 -7.79 4.15 3.23
C LEU A 11 -8.14 3.01 4.21
N LEU A 12 -7.14 2.32 4.77
CA LEU A 12 -7.39 1.31 5.80
C LEU A 12 -8.00 1.90 7.07
N ILE A 13 -7.51 3.06 7.53
CA ILE A 13 -8.05 3.76 8.71
C ILE A 13 -9.49 4.18 8.45
N ASP A 14 -9.77 4.75 7.28
CA ASP A 14 -11.12 5.20 6.89
C ASP A 14 -12.13 4.02 6.83
N ARG A 15 -11.63 2.78 6.71
CA ARG A 15 -12.41 1.53 6.70
C ARG A 15 -12.33 0.72 7.99
N ASP A 16 -11.74 1.25 9.06
CA ASP A 16 -11.50 0.56 10.34
C ASP A 16 -10.75 -0.79 10.18
N MET A 17 -9.80 -0.85 9.24
CA MET A 17 -9.01 -2.05 8.93
C MET A 17 -7.58 -1.95 9.47
N LYS A 18 -7.05 -3.04 10.01
CA LYS A 18 -5.63 -3.16 10.36
C LYS A 18 -4.82 -3.74 9.20
N LYS A 19 -3.51 -3.54 9.21
CA LYS A 19 -2.59 -4.15 8.21
C LYS A 19 -2.72 -5.67 8.12
N LYS A 20 -2.99 -6.35 9.24
CA LYS A 20 -3.22 -7.81 9.30
C LYS A 20 -4.51 -8.21 8.57
N ASP A 21 -5.51 -7.34 8.56
CA ASP A 21 -6.77 -7.57 7.87
C ASP A 21 -6.55 -7.43 6.37
N LEU A 22 -5.86 -6.36 5.93
CA LEU A 22 -5.41 -6.22 4.54
C LEU A 22 -4.60 -7.43 4.08
N GLN A 23 -3.64 -7.89 4.90
CA GLN A 23 -2.80 -9.04 4.58
C GLN A 23 -3.65 -10.28 4.25
N LYS A 24 -4.63 -10.58 5.11
CA LYS A 24 -5.52 -11.72 4.94
C LYS A 24 -6.47 -11.52 3.75
N LEU A 25 -7.07 -10.35 3.64
CA LEU A 25 -8.07 -10.04 2.61
C LEU A 25 -7.45 -10.03 1.20
N ALA A 26 -6.28 -9.43 1.04
CA ALA A 26 -5.56 -9.39 -0.24
C ALA A 26 -4.73 -10.66 -0.52
N GLY A 27 -4.65 -11.60 0.44
CA GLY A 27 -3.86 -12.82 0.27
C GLY A 27 -2.37 -12.55 0.04
N ILE A 28 -1.81 -11.51 0.68
CA ILE A 28 -0.41 -11.12 0.50
C ILE A 28 0.46 -11.55 1.68
N SER A 29 1.77 -11.69 1.45
CA SER A 29 2.70 -12.12 2.50
C SER A 29 2.97 -11.01 3.52
N SER A 30 3.40 -11.39 4.73
CA SER A 30 3.88 -10.45 5.74
C SER A 30 5.07 -9.62 5.24
N ALA A 31 5.94 -10.23 4.43
CA ALA A 31 7.05 -9.54 3.78
C ALA A 31 6.55 -8.41 2.86
N SER A 32 5.46 -8.63 2.12
CA SER A 32 4.85 -7.59 1.26
C SER A 32 4.32 -6.43 2.07
N ILE A 33 3.62 -6.69 3.18
CA ILE A 33 3.17 -5.65 4.13
C ILE A 33 4.34 -4.84 4.68
N THR A 34 5.46 -5.49 5.02
CA THR A 34 6.67 -4.81 5.50
C THR A 34 7.25 -3.88 4.43
N LYS A 35 7.35 -4.33 3.18
CA LYS A 35 7.81 -3.51 2.04
C LYS A 35 6.93 -2.29 1.82
N LEU A 36 5.61 -2.48 1.78
CA LEU A 36 4.63 -1.39 1.68
C LEU A 36 4.80 -0.40 2.83
N GLY A 37 5.03 -0.90 4.05
CA GLY A 37 5.25 -0.07 5.24
C GLY A 37 6.52 0.79 5.17
N LYS A 38 7.52 0.36 4.42
CA LYS A 38 8.79 1.06 4.19
C LYS A 38 8.82 1.87 2.89
N ASN A 39 7.70 1.95 2.16
CA ASN A 39 7.65 2.55 0.82
C ASN A 39 8.62 1.91 -0.19
N GLU A 40 8.91 0.62 -0.02
CA GLU A 40 9.74 -0.14 -0.95
C GLU A 40 8.94 -0.60 -2.18
N ASN A 41 9.65 -0.94 -3.26
CA ASN A 41 9.05 -1.51 -4.45
C ASN A 41 8.41 -2.88 -4.14
N VAL A 42 7.17 -3.05 -4.61
CA VAL A 42 6.49 -4.34 -4.72
C VAL A 42 6.19 -4.62 -6.19
N ASN A 43 5.90 -5.86 -6.54
CA ASN A 43 5.46 -6.19 -7.89
C ASN A 43 4.02 -5.70 -8.12
N THR A 44 3.64 -5.59 -9.39
CA THR A 44 2.30 -5.15 -9.79
C THR A 44 1.20 -6.13 -9.38
N ASP A 45 1.49 -7.43 -9.25
CA ASP A 45 0.55 -8.44 -8.73
C ASP A 45 0.10 -8.13 -7.29
N ILE A 46 1.01 -7.66 -6.43
CA ILE A 46 0.65 -7.25 -5.06
C ILE A 46 -0.27 -6.01 -5.10
N LEU A 47 0.00 -5.05 -5.98
CA LEU A 47 -0.85 -3.86 -6.14
C LEU A 47 -2.25 -4.25 -6.64
N GLN A 48 -2.33 -5.12 -7.65
CA GLN A 48 -3.59 -5.64 -8.18
C GLN A 48 -4.40 -6.34 -7.08
N LYS A 49 -3.77 -7.22 -6.29
CA LYS A 49 -4.44 -7.92 -5.17
C LYS A 49 -5.02 -6.94 -4.14
N ILE A 50 -4.28 -5.88 -3.81
CA ILE A 50 -4.75 -4.85 -2.89
C ILE A 50 -5.91 -4.06 -3.49
N CYS A 51 -5.80 -3.63 -4.74
CA CYS A 51 -6.87 -2.95 -5.48
C CYS A 51 -8.16 -3.79 -5.51
N SER A 52 -8.06 -5.07 -5.84
CA SER A 52 -9.21 -5.99 -5.86
C SER A 52 -9.79 -6.22 -4.46
N ALA A 53 -8.94 -6.41 -3.45
CA ALA A 53 -9.38 -6.64 -2.07
C ALA A 53 -10.07 -5.43 -1.44
N LEU A 54 -9.65 -4.22 -1.83
CA LEU A 54 -10.20 -2.98 -1.34
C LEU A 54 -11.18 -2.34 -2.33
N GLU A 55 -11.48 -2.97 -3.46
CA GLU A 55 -12.36 -2.42 -4.50
C GLU A 55 -12.01 -0.94 -4.82
N CYS A 56 -10.74 -0.68 -5.12
CA CYS A 56 -10.21 0.67 -5.37
C CYS A 56 -9.18 0.67 -6.52
N ASP A 57 -8.84 1.86 -7.01
CA ASP A 57 -7.82 2.04 -8.05
C ASP A 57 -6.42 2.17 -7.43
N ILE A 58 -5.37 1.93 -8.23
CA ILE A 58 -3.97 2.09 -7.82
C ILE A 58 -3.67 3.51 -7.31
N SER A 59 -4.36 4.52 -7.86
CA SER A 59 -4.21 5.92 -7.46
C SER A 59 -4.75 6.24 -6.06
N ASP A 60 -5.60 5.36 -5.51
CA ASP A 60 -6.15 5.44 -4.15
C ASP A 60 -5.19 4.86 -3.11
N ILE A 61 -4.25 4.00 -3.52
CA ILE A 61 -3.35 3.28 -2.60
C ILE A 61 -1.91 3.79 -2.65
N MET A 62 -1.49 4.41 -3.75
CA MET A 62 -0.14 4.93 -3.89
C MET A 62 -0.06 6.22 -4.70
N GLU A 63 1.05 6.92 -4.50
CA GLU A 63 1.40 8.12 -5.25
C GLU A 63 2.93 8.24 -5.37
N MET A 64 3.38 9.01 -6.36
CA MET A 64 4.79 9.38 -6.50
C MET A 64 4.99 10.75 -5.84
N VAL A 65 5.83 10.82 -4.81
CA VAL A 65 6.15 12.08 -4.12
C VAL A 65 7.58 12.52 -4.45
N PRO A 66 7.92 13.82 -4.37
CA PRO A 66 9.31 14.25 -4.46
C PRO A 66 10.19 13.46 -3.50
N ASP A 67 11.37 13.07 -3.97
CA ASP A 67 12.36 12.47 -3.07
C ASP A 67 12.84 13.59 -2.15
N LYS A 68 12.24 13.68 -0.97
CA LYS A 68 12.71 14.59 0.07
C LYS A 68 13.96 13.97 0.71
N GLN A 69 15.03 13.83 -0.06
CA GLN A 69 16.37 13.94 0.49
C GLN A 69 16.54 15.41 0.88
N GLY A 70 15.97 15.75 2.03
CA GLY A 70 16.05 17.08 2.60
C GLY A 70 17.26 17.15 3.52
N SER A 71 18.33 17.72 2.96
CA SER A 71 19.38 18.55 3.60
C SER A 71 20.24 17.93 4.70
#